data_AF-A0A7J4KNE6-F1
#
_entry.id   AF-A0A7J4KNE6-F1
#
_cell.length_a   1.000
_cell.length_b   1.000
_cell.length_c   1.000
_cell.angle_alpha   90.00
_cell.angle_beta   90.00
_cell.angle_gamma   90.00
#
_symmetry.space_group_name_H-M   'P 1'
#
loop_
_entity.id
_entity.type
_entity.pdbx_description
1 polymer ?
#
loop_
_entity_poly.entity_id
_entity_poly.type
_entity_poly.pdbx_seq_one_letter_code
_entity_poly.pdbx_strand_id
1 'polypeptide(L)' 'MIDKRLENLATILTRYSLNLKKNDLFVISGSHLAAPLIKEVYRQAIKMGAHPFTHIGSDG' A
#
# COMPACT_ATOMS: atom_id res chain seq x y z
N MET A 1 -4.51 7.03 -16.42
CA MET A 1 -3.90 8.18 -15.71
C MET A 1 -3.84 7.81 -14.23
N ILE A 2 -2.68 7.93 -13.58
CA ILE A 2 -2.55 7.63 -12.13
C ILE A 2 -3.25 8.77 -11.35
N ASP A 3 -4.11 8.44 -10.40
CA ASP A 3 -4.72 9.42 -9.49
C ASP A 3 -3.67 9.90 -8.48
N LYS A 4 -3.25 11.17 -8.59
CA LYS A 4 -2.26 11.79 -7.70
C LYS A 4 -2.68 11.77 -6.23
N ARG A 5 -3.98 11.76 -5.91
CA ARG A 5 -4.46 11.71 -4.53
C ARG A 5 -4.11 10.38 -3.88
N LEU A 6 -4.26 9.28 -4.61
CA LEU A 6 -3.91 7.93 -4.15
C LEU A 6 -2.41 7.76 -4.00
N GLU A 7 -1.62 8.27 -4.94
CA GLU A 7 -0.15 8.24 -4.84
C GLU A 7 0.36 9.03 -3.64
N ASN A 8 -0.17 10.23 -3.40
CA ASN A 8 0.21 11.03 -2.24
C ASN A 8 -0.16 10.34 -0.92
N LEU A 9 -1.37 9.77 -0.83
CA LEU A 9 -1.80 9.02 0.35
C LEU A 9 -0.93 7.78 0.59
N ALA A 10 -0.62 7.01 -0.46
CA ALA A 10 0.28 5.87 -0.35
C ALA A 10 1.68 6.28 0.14
N THR A 11 2.16 7.46 -0.26
CA THR A 11 3.43 8.02 0.23
C THR A 11 3.37 8.34 1.72
N ILE A 12 2.29 8.98 2.16
CA ILE A 12 2.07 9.29 3.57
C ILE A 12 2.08 8.02 4.41
N LEU A 13 1.28 7.02 4.01
CA LEU A 13 1.16 5.76 4.75
C LEU A 13 2.50 5.02 4.84
N THR A 14 3.23 4.89 3.74
CA THR A 14 4.45 4.07 3.68
C THR A 14 5.67 4.78 4.27
N ARG A 15 5.87 6.08 3.99
CA ARG A 15 7.08 6.81 4.42
C ARG A 15 6.92 7.52 5.76
N TYR A 16 5.78 8.13 6.00
CA TYR A 16 5.61 9.01 7.16
C TYR A 16 4.93 8.30 8.31
N SER A 17 3.87 7.53 8.05
CA SER A 17 3.13 6.82 9.10
C SER A 17 3.85 5.55 9.54
N LEU A 18 4.20 4.67 8.61
CA LEU A 18 4.86 3.39 8.94
C LEU A 18 6.39 3.46 8.86
N ASN A 19 6.93 4.47 8.17
CA ASN A 19 8.37 4.64 7.97
C ASN A 19 9.08 3.34 7.50
N LEU A 20 8.46 2.67 6.52
CA LEU A 20 8.89 1.35 6.04
C LEU A 20 10.38 1.34 5.68
N LYS A 21 11.03 0.24 6.01
CA LYS A 21 12.43 -0.04 5.73
C LYS A 21 12.56 -1.20 4.74
N LYS A 22 13.76 -1.30 4.17
CA LYS A 22 14.12 -2.42 3.32
C LYS A 22 13.99 -3.73 4.11
N ASN A 23 13.43 -4.75 3.48
CA ASN A 23 13.13 -6.07 4.02
C ASN A 23 12.01 -6.13 5.07
N ASP A 24 11.31 -5.03 5.36
CA ASP A 24 10.16 -5.08 6.27
C ASP A 24 9.05 -5.96 5.71
N LEU A 25 8.50 -6.83 6.56
CA LEU A 25 7.25 -7.52 6.25
C LEU A 25 6.09 -6.55 6.48
N PHE A 26 5.27 -6.35 5.44
CA PHE A 26 4.21 -5.35 5.49
C PHE A 26 2.88 -5.94 5.03
N VAL A 27 1.88 -6.00 5.92
CA VAL A 27 0.54 -6.49 5.57
C VAL A 27 -0.38 -5.32 5.25
N ILE A 28 -1.01 -5.39 4.08
CA ILE A 28 -2.04 -4.44 3.63
C ILE A 28 -3.38 -5.16 3.70
N SER A 29 -4.20 -4.77 4.67
CA SER A 29 -5.54 -5.33 4.87
C SER A 29 -6.62 -4.32 4.49
N GLY A 30 -7.63 -4.74 3.73
CA GLY A 30 -8.74 -3.87 3.34
C GLY A 30 -9.79 -4.58 2.50
N SER A 31 -10.88 -3.89 2.18
CA SER A 31 -11.90 -4.40 1.26
C SER A 31 -11.47 -4.23 -0.20
N HIS A 32 -12.09 -5.01 -1.09
CA HIS A 32 -11.87 -4.88 -2.54
C HIS A 32 -12.20 -3.47 -3.07
N LEU A 33 -13.08 -2.72 -2.39
CA LEU A 33 -13.41 -1.33 -2.74
C LEU A 33 -12.19 -0.41 -2.66
N ALA A 34 -11.21 -0.73 -1.80
CA ALA A 34 -9.97 0.01 -1.64
C ALA A 34 -8.87 -0.40 -2.64
N ALA A 35 -9.15 -1.29 -3.60
CA ALA A 35 -8.17 -1.82 -4.54
C ALA A 35 -7.30 -0.75 -5.23
N PRO A 36 -7.83 0.42 -5.67
CA PRO A 36 -6.99 1.47 -6.25
C PRO A 36 -5.90 1.98 -5.31
N LEU A 37 -6.24 2.19 -4.03
CA LEU A 37 -5.28 2.65 -3.02
C LEU A 37 -4.30 1.53 -2.63
N ILE A 38 -4.81 0.32 -2.41
CA ILE A 38 -3.99 -0.86 -2.06
C ILE A 38 -2.90 -1.07 -3.10
N LYS A 39 -3.23 -0.93 -4.39
CA LYS A 39 -2.26 -1.06 -5.49
C LYS A 39 -1.16 -0.01 -5.42
N GLU A 40 -1.49 1.24 -5.11
CA GLU A 40 -0.49 2.31 -4.96
C GLU A 40 0.39 2.09 -3.72
N VAL A 41 -0.19 1.70 -2.59
CA VAL A 41 0.55 1.37 -1.36
C VAL A 41 1.51 0.20 -1.61
N TYR A 42 1.05 -0.86 -2.27
CA TYR A 42 1.86 -2.02 -2.64
C TYR A 42 3.04 -1.62 -3.53
N ARG A 43 2.77 -0.83 -4.58
CA ARG A 43 3.81 -0.33 -5.49
C ARG A 43 4.88 0.47 -4.73
N GLN A 44 4.48 1.32 -3.79
CA GLN A 44 5.43 2.10 -3.00
C GLN A 44 6.24 1.25 -2.03
N ALA A 45 5.62 0.28 -1.37
CA ALA A 45 6.30 -0.66 -0.49
C ALA A 45 7.43 -1.41 -1.23
N ILE A 46 7.15 -1.94 -2.43
CA ILE A 46 8.16 -2.59 -3.27
C ILE A 46 9.30 -1.63 -3.65
N LYS A 47 8.98 -0.38 -4.02
CA LYS A 47 9.99 0.65 -4.33
C LYS A 47 10.90 0.97 -3.15
N MET A 48 10.40 0.82 -1.92
CA MET A 48 11.17 1.01 -0.69
C MET A 48 11.95 -0.24 -0.28
N GLY A 49 11.80 -1.35 -1.02
CA GLY A 49 12.43 -2.63 -0.74
C GLY A 49 11.77 -3.41 0.39
N ALA A 50 10.54 -3.04 0.79
CA ALA A 50 9.73 -3.81 1.73
C ALA A 50 9.09 -5.01 1.00
N HIS A 51 8.58 -5.97 1.77
CA HIS A 51 7.92 -7.18 1.31
C HIS A 51 6.42 -7.12 1.66
N PRO A 52 5.60 -6.47 0.81
CA PRO A 52 4.18 -6.34 1.06
C PRO A 52 3.42 -7.64 0.80
N PHE A 53 2.39 -7.90 1.60
CA PHE A 53 1.39 -8.94 1.41
C PHE A 53 -0.01 -8.33 1.55
N THR A 54 -0.97 -8.76 0.73
CA THR A 54 -2.32 -8.20 0.74
C THR A 54 -3.32 -9.20 1.29
N HIS A 55 -4.14 -8.77 2.24
CA HIS A 55 -5.31 -9.49 2.71
C HIS A 55 -6.57 -8.70 2.33
N ILE A 56 -7.18 -9.08 1.22
CA ILE A 56 -8.31 -8.35 0.65
C ILE A 56 -9.60 -9.11 0.92
N GLY A 57 -10.51 -8.49 1.67
CA GLY A 57 -11.86 -9.00 1.87
C GLY A 57 -12.73 -8.73 0.63
N SER A 58 -13.44 -9.76 0.16
CA SER A 58 -14.56 -9.64 -0.76
C SER A 58 -15.88 -9.61 0.02
N ASP A 59 -16.85 -8.83 -0.46
CA ASP A 59 -18.21 -8.86 0.07
C ASP A 59 -18.93 -10.09 -0.53
N GLY A 60 -18.73 -11.27 0.09
CA GLY A 60 -19.32 -12.53 -0.36
C GLY A 60 -18.50 -13.75 0.06
#